data_AF-A0A0E3RRP5-F1
#
_entry.id   AF-A0A0E3RRP5-F1
#
_cell.length_a   1.000
_cell.length_b   1.000
_cell.length_c   1.000
_cell.angle_alpha   90.00
_cell.angle_beta   90.00
_cell.angle_gamma   90.00
#
_symmetry.space_group_name_H-M   'P 1'
#
loop_
_entity.id
_entity.type
_entity.pdbx_description
1 polymer ?
#
loop_
_entity_poly.entity_id
_entity_poly.type
_entity_poly.pdbx_seq_one_letter_code
_entity_poly.pdbx_strand_id
1 'polypeptide(L)'
;MSPDKDFRVFAPGSRLRFDVYAEALNAATELGKELVTDYMRDCGLSGNQVEISIEKKTISPDGWNHPPMETNLLVMGVGMRGLHSRQ
;
A
#
# COMPACT_ATOMS: atom_id res chain seq x y z
N MET A 1 -8.36 9.69 23.81
CA MET A 1 -8.26 9.66 22.33
C MET A 1 -9.64 9.44 21.77
N SER A 2 -9.99 10.05 20.62
CA SER A 2 -11.22 9.69 19.90
C SER A 2 -10.83 8.70 18.79
N PRO A 3 -11.58 7.60 18.61
CA PRO A 3 -11.27 6.56 17.63
C PRO A 3 -11.45 7.03 16.17
N ASP A 4 -12.02 8.21 15.96
CA ASP A 4 -12.30 8.78 14.65
C ASP A 4 -11.18 9.70 14.13
N LYS A 5 -10.06 9.79 14.84
CA LYS A 5 -8.96 10.70 14.52
C LYS A 5 -7.61 10.15 14.98
N ASP A 6 -6.53 10.83 14.59
CA ASP A 6 -5.14 10.46 14.93
C ASP A 6 -4.70 9.11 14.35
N PHE A 7 -4.96 8.92 13.05
CA PHE A 7 -4.50 7.76 12.30
C PHE A 7 -3.01 7.88 12.00
N ARG A 8 -2.32 6.74 12.06
CA ARG A 8 -0.86 6.66 11.83
C ARG A 8 -0.56 5.65 10.73
N VAL A 9 0.29 6.05 9.80
CA VAL A 9 0.81 5.18 8.75
C VAL A 9 2.26 4.88 9.06
N PHE A 10 2.59 3.59 9.06
CA PHE A 10 3.94 3.09 9.27
C PHE A 10 4.42 2.42 7.98
N ALA A 11 5.58 2.85 7.49
CA ALA A 11 6.23 2.29 6.32
C ALA A 11 7.75 2.43 6.46
N PRO A 12 8.56 1.73 5.64
CA PRO A 12 10.01 1.83 5.71
C PRO A 12 10.48 3.30 5.73
N GLY A 13 11.19 3.68 6.79
CA GLY A 13 11.75 5.04 6.95
C GLY A 13 10.73 6.16 7.19
N SER A 14 9.43 5.88 7.30
CA SER A 14 8.41 6.93 7.47
C SER A 14 7.37 6.60 8.55
N ARG A 15 6.94 7.66 9.23
CA ARG A 15 5.81 7.63 10.17
C ARG A 15 4.98 8.88 9.96
N LEU A 16 3.82 8.71 9.35
CA LEU A 16 2.92 9.81 9.00
C LEU A 16 1.72 9.83 9.94
N ARG A 17 1.13 11.00 10.11
CA ARG A 17 -0.04 11.23 10.96
C ARG A 17 -1.12 11.92 10.14
N PHE A 18 -2.35 11.45 10.27
CA PHE A 18 -3.53 11.98 9.60
C PHE A 18 -4.69 12.07 10.58
N ASP A 19 -5.54 13.07 10.42
CA ASP A 19 -6.77 13.17 11.22
C ASP A 19 -7.93 12.38 10.61
N VAL A 20 -7.87 12.09 9.30
CA VAL A 20 -8.94 11.40 8.56
C VAL A 20 -8.46 10.02 8.09
N TYR A 21 -9.23 8.96 8.39
CA TYR A 21 -8.88 7.59 8.01
C TYR A 21 -8.69 7.40 6.51
N ALA A 22 -9.55 8.01 5.68
CA ALA A 22 -9.47 7.90 4.23
C ALA A 22 -8.16 8.48 3.68
N GLU A 23 -7.66 9.57 4.27
CA GLU A 23 -6.37 10.16 3.90
C GLU A 23 -5.21 9.25 4.29
N ALA A 24 -5.25 8.68 5.51
CA ALA A 24 -4.26 7.72 5.96
C ALA A 24 -4.19 6.49 5.06
N LEU A 25 -5.35 5.93 4.71
CA LEU A 25 -5.46 4.75 3.84
C LEU A 25 -4.93 5.04 2.44
N ASN A 26 -5.27 6.21 1.88
CA ASN A 26 -4.78 6.64 0.57
C ASN A 26 -3.26 6.83 0.59
N ALA A 27 -2.74 7.53 1.59
CA ALA A 27 -1.30 7.75 1.73
C ALA A 27 -0.52 6.43 1.89
N ALA A 28 -1.02 5.50 2.71
CA ALA A 28 -0.41 4.18 2.87
C ALA A 28 -0.43 3.37 1.56
N THR A 29 -1.53 3.47 0.81
CA THR A 29 -1.69 2.79 -0.49
C THR A 29 -0.71 3.33 -1.53
N GLU A 30 -0.63 4.65 -1.69
CA GLU A 30 0.25 5.27 -2.67
C GLU A 30 1.72 5.05 -2.32
N LEU A 31 2.09 5.16 -1.04
CA LEU A 31 3.45 4.87 -0.58
C LEU A 31 3.85 3.42 -0.86
N GLY A 32 2.96 2.45 -0.62
CA GLY A 32 3.22 1.05 -0.94
C GLY A 32 3.42 0.81 -2.44
N LYS A 33 2.60 1.45 -3.30
CA LYS A 33 2.75 1.39 -4.76
C LYS A 33 4.06 2.01 -5.22
N GLU A 34 4.43 3.15 -4.66
CA GLU A 34 5.68 3.87 -4.97
C GLU A 34 6.89 2.97 -4.65
N LEU A 35 6.94 2.39 -3.44
CA LEU A 35 7.99 1.47 -3.02
C LEU A 35 8.16 0.27 -3.98
N VAL A 36 7.06 -0.35 -4.38
CA VAL A 36 7.09 -1.46 -5.35
C VAL A 36 7.54 -0.99 -6.73
N THR A 37 7.04 0.16 -7.19
CA THR A 37 7.37 0.72 -8.51
C THR A 37 8.83 1.11 -8.60
N ASP A 38 9.37 1.76 -7.56
CA ASP A 38 10.78 2.16 -7.49
C ASP A 38 11.69 0.93 -7.48
N TYR A 39 11.38 -0.08 -6.66
CA TYR A 39 12.13 -1.34 -6.66
C TYR A 39 12.16 -2.02 -8.04
N MET A 40 11.01 -2.07 -8.74
CA MET A 40 10.94 -2.67 -10.07
C MET A 40 11.70 -1.86 -11.12
N ARG A 41 11.68 -0.53 -11.02
CA ARG A 41 12.46 0.37 -11.86
C ARG A 41 13.95 0.12 -11.68
N ASP A 42 14.40 -0.03 -10.44
CA ASP A 42 15.80 -0.36 -10.10
C ASP A 42 16.21 -1.74 -10.63
N CYS A 43 15.26 -2.66 -10.81
CA CYS A 43 15.45 -3.95 -11.47
C CYS A 43 15.44 -3.88 -13.02
N GLY A 44 15.28 -2.68 -13.61
CA GLY A 44 15.25 -2.46 -15.06
C GLY A 44 13.91 -2.79 -15.74
N LEU A 45 12.82 -2.87 -14.98
CA LEU A 45 11.47 -3.06 -15.52
C LEU A 45 10.76 -1.72 -15.70
N SER A 46 10.07 -1.57 -16.83
CA SER A 46 9.21 -0.41 -17.09
C SER A 46 7.78 -0.64 -16.59
N GLY A 47 7.00 0.43 -16.39
CA GLY A 47 5.69 0.35 -15.72
C GLY A 47 4.66 -0.56 -16.40
N ASN A 48 4.75 -0.77 -17.72
CA ASN A 48 3.90 -1.71 -18.45
C ASN A 48 4.35 -3.19 -18.32
N GLN A 49 5.48 -3.44 -17.67
CA GLN A 49 6.03 -4.77 -17.38
C GLN A 49 5.81 -5.17 -15.91
N VAL A 50 5.02 -4.42 -15.15
CA VAL A 50 4.78 -4.68 -13.74
C VAL A 50 3.27 -4.71 -13.49
N GLU A 51 2.78 -5.82 -12.95
CA GLU A 51 1.44 -5.90 -12.39
C GLU A 51 1.51 -5.65 -10.89
N ILE A 52 0.70 -4.71 -10.37
CA ILE A 52 0.62 -4.42 -8.94
C ILE A 52 -0.74 -4.85 -8.41
N SER A 53 -0.75 -5.69 -7.38
CA SER A 53 -1.93 -6.06 -6.62
C SER A 53 -1.84 -5.54 -5.19
N ILE A 54 -3.00 -5.23 -4.61
CA ILE A 54 -3.11 -4.72 -3.24
C ILE A 54 -4.15 -5.54 -2.52
N GLU A 55 -3.74 -6.19 -1.44
CA GLU A 55 -4.64 -6.83 -0.49
C GLU A 55 -4.81 -5.91 0.72
N LYS A 56 -6.06 -5.75 1.17
CA LYS A 56 -6.42 -4.95 2.34
C LYS A 56 -7.10 -5.84 3.37
N LYS A 57 -6.54 -5.88 4.57
CA LYS A 57 -7.13 -6.56 5.73
C LYS A 57 -7.39 -5.55 6.84
N THR A 58 -8.60 -5.55 7.38
CA THR A 58 -9.01 -4.67 8.49
C THR A 58 -9.27 -5.49 9.74
N ILE A 59 -8.88 -4.97 10.91
CA ILE A 59 -9.07 -5.64 12.21
C ILE A 59 -9.81 -4.68 13.13
N SER A 60 -10.90 -5.14 13.74
CA SER A 60 -11.68 -4.41 14.74
C SER A 60 -12.47 -5.39 15.63
N PRO A 61 -12.78 -5.04 16.88
CA PRO A 61 -13.67 -5.83 17.73
C PRO A 61 -15.09 -5.92 17.16
N ASP A 62 -15.84 -6.94 17.59
CA ASP A 62 -17.26 -7.06 17.27
C ASP A 62 -18.05 -5.86 17.79
N GLY A 63 -18.97 -5.34 16.97
CA GLY A 63 -19.77 -4.16 17.31
C GLY A 63 -19.03 -2.83 17.19
N TRP A 64 -17.78 -2.81 16.70
CA TRP A 64 -17.04 -1.58 16.44
C TRP A 64 -17.68 -0.75 15.32
N ASN A 65 -18.01 0.50 15.63
CA ASN A 65 -18.76 1.43 14.78
C ASN A 65 -17.94 2.67 14.37
N HIS A 66 -16.62 2.57 14.44
CA HIS A 66 -15.66 3.60 14.02
C HIS A 66 -14.76 3.06 12.89
N PRO A 67 -13.89 3.87 12.27
CA PRO A 67 -12.88 3.37 11.34
C PRO A 67 -12.06 2.22 11.94
N PRO A 68 -11.53 1.29 11.13
CA PRO A 68 -10.85 0.11 11.65
C PRO A 68 -9.69 0.45 12.58
N MET A 69 -9.57 -0.28 13.69
CA MET A 69 -8.46 -0.09 14.64
C MET A 69 -7.10 -0.35 13.99
N GLU A 70 -7.04 -1.32 13.07
CA GLU A 70 -5.85 -1.62 12.28
C GLU A 70 -6.25 -1.93 10.84
N THR A 71 -5.46 -1.43 9.90
CA THR A 71 -5.57 -1.74 8.48
C THR A 71 -4.19 -2.13 7.96
N ASN A 72 -4.08 -3.38 7.51
CA ASN A 72 -2.90 -3.92 6.89
C ASN A 72 -3.07 -3.91 5.37
N LEU A 73 -2.08 -3.35 4.69
CA LEU A 73 -1.96 -3.36 3.24
C LEU A 73 -0.79 -4.24 2.84
N LEU A 74 -1.05 -5.25 2.02
CA LEU A 74 -0.01 -5.99 1.32
C LEU A 74 0.00 -5.51 -0.14
N VAL A 75 1.07 -4.83 -0.53
CA VAL A 75 1.27 -4.38 -1.90
C VAL A 75 2.31 -5.28 -2.56
N MET A 76 1.92 -5.95 -3.64
CA MET A 76 2.76 -6.92 -4.34
C MET A 76 2.90 -6.51 -5.81
N GLY A 77 4.15 -6.42 -6.27
CA GLY A 77 4.47 -6.23 -7.69
C GLY A 77 4.99 -7.52 -8.31
N VAL A 78 4.50 -7.86 -9.50
CA VAL A 78 4.99 -8.98 -10.31
C VAL A 78 5.52 -8.45 -11.64
N GLY A 79 6.83 -8.64 -11.87
CA GLY A 79 7.49 -8.25 -13.11
C GLY A 79 7.31 -9.28 -14.22
N MET A 80 6.75 -8.87 -15.34
CA MET A 80 6.64 -9.66 -16.57
C MET A 80 7.76 -9.30 -17.53
N ARG A 81 8.79 -10.15 -17.62
CA ARG A 81 9.75 -10.07 -18.72
C ARG A 81 9.08 -10.63 -19.95
N GLY A 82 8.68 -9.75 -20.88
CA GLY A 82 8.28 -10.18 -22.21
C GLY A 82 9.41 -11.02 -22.81
N LEU A 83 9.17 -12.32 -22.99
CA LEU A 83 10.02 -13.16 -23.83
C LEU A 83 10.07 -12.49 -25.18
N HIS A 84 11.20 -11.84 -25.50
CA HIS A 84 11.55 -11.62 -26.89
C HIS A 84 11.75 -13.01 -27.47
N SER A 85 10.69 -13.58 -28.06
CA SER A 85 10.83 -14.65 -29.03
C SER A 85 11.77 -14.10 -30.09
N ARG A 86 13.01 -14.60 -30.09
CA ARG A 86 13.94 -14.39 -31.20
C ARG A 86 13.26 -14.98 -32.43
N GLN A 87 12.69 -14.13 -33.28
CA GLN A 87 12.45 -14.46 -34.68
C GLN A 87 13.79 -14.49 -35.40
#